data_AF-A0A2N5TL30-F1
#
_entry.id   AF-A0A2N5TL30-F1
#
_cell.length_a   1.000
_cell.length_b   1.000
_cell.length_c   1.000
_cell.angle_alpha   90.00
_cell.angle_beta   90.00
_cell.angle_gamma   90.00
#
_symmetry.space_group_name_H-M   'P 1'
#
loop_
_entity.id
_entity.type
_entity.pdbx_description
1 polymer ?
#
loop_
_entity_poly.entity_id
_entity_poly.type
_entity_poly.pdbx_seq_one_letter_code
_entity_poly.pdbx_strand_id
1 'polypeptide(L)'
;MLADLRTQPAHPTPESDHHPSTFRMSISRDSRHKRSATGAKRAQYRKKRKFELGRQPAMTKLGAKRIHTVRVRGGNTKYRALRLEAGNFSWGSERVTRKTRVIGVVYNSTNNELVRTNTLVKGAIIQIDATPFRQWYESHYGQPVTKRGK
;
A
#
# COMPACT_ATOMS: atom_id res chain seq x y z
N MET A 1 -48.77 -24.16 51.91
CA MET A 1 -49.09 -23.10 50.92
C MET A 1 -47.76 -22.43 50.59
N LEU A 2 -47.03 -22.91 49.58
CA LEU A 2 -47.16 -22.59 48.15
C LEU A 2 -46.95 -21.11 47.84
N ALA A 3 -46.15 -20.90 46.77
CA ALA A 3 -45.78 -19.66 46.08
C ALA A 3 -44.44 -19.05 46.55
N ASP A 4 -43.45 -18.77 45.71
CA ASP A 4 -43.28 -19.07 44.28
C ASP A 4 -41.82 -18.77 43.93
N LEU A 5 -41.17 -19.69 43.21
CA LEU A 5 -39.83 -19.53 42.65
C LEU A 5 -39.89 -18.53 41.51
N ARG A 6 -39.64 -17.24 41.77
CA ARG A 6 -39.41 -16.27 40.70
C ARG A 6 -37.95 -16.27 40.27
N THR A 7 -37.64 -17.22 39.39
CA THR A 7 -36.54 -17.14 38.43
C THR A 7 -36.57 -15.77 37.76
N GLN A 8 -35.53 -14.96 37.97
CA GLN A 8 -35.37 -13.71 37.23
C GLN A 8 -35.18 -14.04 35.74
N PRO A 9 -35.89 -13.41 34.79
CA PRO A 9 -35.61 -13.61 33.38
C PRO A 9 -34.24 -13.01 33.06
N ALA A 10 -33.31 -13.84 32.62
CA ALA A 10 -32.03 -13.38 32.09
C ALA A 10 -32.31 -12.40 30.95
N HIS A 11 -31.82 -11.16 31.09
CA HIS A 11 -31.77 -10.22 29.98
C HIS A 11 -30.97 -10.86 28.84
N PRO A 12 -31.50 -10.92 27.60
CA PRO A 12 -30.68 -11.29 26.47
C PRO A 12 -29.58 -10.24 26.34
N THR A 13 -28.33 -10.66 26.50
CA THR A 13 -27.18 -9.87 26.08
C THR A 13 -27.39 -9.49 24.62
N PRO A 14 -27.22 -8.22 24.21
CA PRO A 14 -27.33 -7.88 22.80
C PRO A 14 -26.24 -8.65 22.05
N GLU A 15 -26.67 -9.69 21.33
CA GLU A 15 -25.84 -10.37 20.36
C GLU A 15 -25.23 -9.32 19.44
N SER A 16 -23.95 -9.48 19.18
CA SER A 16 -23.14 -8.58 18.37
C SER A 16 -23.78 -8.36 17.01
N ASP A 17 -24.53 -7.27 16.86
CA ASP A 17 -24.86 -6.72 15.55
C ASP A 17 -23.57 -6.19 14.92
N HIS A 18 -22.83 -7.12 14.33
CA HIS A 18 -21.83 -6.83 13.31
C HIS A 18 -22.60 -6.31 12.09
N HIS A 19 -23.05 -5.05 12.17
CA HIS A 19 -23.50 -4.32 11.00
C HIS A 19 -22.39 -4.42 9.95
N PRO A 20 -22.64 -5.04 8.78
CA PRO A 20 -21.63 -5.15 7.74
C PRO A 20 -21.20 -3.74 7.41
N SER A 21 -19.93 -3.42 7.72
CA SER A 21 -19.42 -2.06 7.77
C SER A 21 -20.09 -1.21 6.71
N THR A 22 -20.98 -0.30 7.12
CA THR A 22 -21.52 0.70 6.20
C THR A 22 -20.30 1.44 5.71
N PHE A 23 -19.86 1.12 4.49
CA PHE A 23 -18.76 1.80 3.83
C PHE A 23 -19.16 3.27 3.74
N ARG A 24 -18.78 4.07 4.74
CA ARG A 24 -18.85 5.53 4.65
C ARG A 24 -17.97 5.89 3.47
N MET A 25 -18.60 6.19 2.32
CA MET A 25 -17.91 6.61 1.11
C MET A 25 -17.31 8.00 1.37
N SER A 26 -16.10 8.02 1.95
CA SER A 26 -15.42 9.25 2.34
C SER A 26 -14.78 9.91 1.12
N ILE A 27 -13.86 9.20 0.45
CA ILE A 27 -13.09 9.72 -0.68
C ILE A 27 -13.83 9.44 -2.00
N SER A 28 -14.04 10.48 -2.80
CA SER A 28 -14.65 10.40 -4.13
C SER A 28 -13.66 10.89 -5.18
N ARG A 29 -13.68 10.27 -6.37
CA ARG A 29 -12.86 10.65 -7.54
C ARG A 29 -13.63 11.50 -8.55
N ASP A 30 -14.83 11.97 -8.20
CA ASP A 30 -15.64 12.81 -9.06
C ASP A 30 -15.15 14.27 -9.06
N SER A 31 -15.53 15.05 -10.08
CA SER A 31 -15.13 16.45 -10.21
C SER A 31 -16.24 17.44 -9.81
N ARG A 32 -17.40 16.96 -9.35
CA ARG A 32 -18.58 17.81 -9.11
C ARG A 32 -18.42 18.68 -7.86
N HIS A 33 -17.63 18.22 -6.90
CA HIS A 33 -17.29 18.98 -5.71
C HIS A 33 -16.27 20.11 -6.00
N LYS A 34 -15.59 20.08 -7.15
CA LYS A 34 -14.69 21.16 -7.61
C LYS A 34 -15.50 22.22 -8.37
N ARG A 35 -15.01 23.47 -8.37
CA ARG A 35 -15.61 24.56 -9.16
C ARG A 35 -15.54 24.25 -10.66
N SER A 36 -16.41 24.87 -11.46
CA SER A 36 -16.27 24.86 -12.92
C SER A 36 -15.00 25.58 -13.36
N ALA A 37 -14.61 25.43 -14.63
CA ALA A 37 -13.52 26.21 -15.22
C ALA A 37 -13.76 27.74 -15.12
N THR A 38 -15.02 28.17 -15.21
CA THR A 38 -15.45 29.55 -15.00
C THR A 38 -15.47 30.00 -13.53
N GLY A 39 -15.20 29.11 -12.58
CA GLY A 39 -15.22 29.41 -11.14
C GLY A 39 -16.59 29.28 -10.46
N ALA A 40 -17.66 28.98 -11.20
CA ALA A 40 -19.00 28.82 -10.64
C ALA A 40 -19.10 27.62 -9.66
N LYS A 41 -19.85 27.82 -8.57
CA LYS A 41 -20.16 26.77 -7.60
C LYS A 41 -21.21 25.82 -8.20
N ARG A 42 -20.90 24.54 -8.29
CA ARG A 42 -21.82 23.51 -8.79
C ARG A 42 -22.81 23.11 -7.71
N ALA A 43 -24.08 22.97 -8.07
CA ALA A 43 -25.13 22.49 -7.17
C ALA A 43 -24.97 21.00 -6.84
N GLN A 44 -25.32 20.61 -5.61
CA GLN A 44 -25.35 19.20 -5.22
C GLN A 44 -26.68 18.58 -5.66
N TYR A 45 -26.67 17.73 -6.68
CA TYR A 45 -27.88 17.05 -7.17
C TYR A 45 -27.98 15.57 -6.75
N ARG A 46 -26.87 14.94 -6.32
CA ARG A 46 -26.83 13.53 -5.94
C ARG A 46 -25.87 13.24 -4.80
N LYS A 47 -26.09 12.10 -4.13
CA LYS A 47 -25.15 11.51 -3.16
C LYS A 47 -23.97 10.83 -3.86
N LYS A 48 -22.89 10.56 -3.11
CA LYS A 48 -21.69 9.83 -3.58
C LYS A 48 -22.06 8.42 -4.06
N ARG A 49 -21.36 7.91 -5.08
CA ARG A 49 -21.65 6.61 -5.70
C ARG A 49 -20.44 5.68 -5.64
N LYS A 50 -20.69 4.37 -5.48
CA LYS A 50 -19.65 3.33 -5.33
C LYS A 50 -18.65 3.27 -6.50
N PHE A 51 -19.10 3.59 -7.72
CA PHE A 51 -18.24 3.54 -8.90
C PHE A 51 -17.22 4.68 -8.98
N GLU A 52 -17.43 5.76 -8.23
CA GLU A 52 -16.51 6.92 -8.11
C GLU A 52 -15.63 6.83 -6.85
N LEU A 53 -15.67 5.71 -6.11
CA LEU A 53 -15.00 5.56 -4.82
C LEU A 53 -13.46 5.66 -4.94
N GLY A 54 -12.87 6.51 -4.12
CA GLY A 54 -11.43 6.55 -3.84
C GLY A 54 -11.08 5.71 -2.61
N ARG A 55 -9.79 5.46 -2.41
CA ARG A 55 -9.26 4.74 -1.23
C ARG A 55 -8.05 5.48 -0.71
N GLN A 56 -7.77 5.36 0.59
CA GLN A 56 -6.56 5.90 1.20
C GLN A 56 -5.31 5.37 0.48
N PRO A 57 -4.23 6.15 0.31
CA PRO A 57 -2.93 5.63 -0.13
C PRO A 57 -2.37 4.56 0.82
N ALA A 58 -1.41 3.77 0.33
CA ALA A 58 -0.77 2.72 1.11
C ALA A 58 0.40 3.23 1.97
N MET A 59 1.10 4.28 1.50
CA MET A 59 2.31 4.82 2.11
C MET A 59 3.33 3.73 2.47
N THR A 60 3.67 2.89 1.47
CA THR A 60 4.52 1.71 1.63
C THR A 60 5.86 2.08 2.28
N LYS A 61 6.18 1.45 3.41
CA LYS A 61 7.44 1.67 4.14
C LYS A 61 8.44 0.55 3.89
N LEU A 62 9.70 0.83 4.20
CA LEU A 62 10.72 -0.23 4.33
C LEU A 62 10.48 -1.06 5.60
N GLY A 63 10.62 -2.38 5.47
CA GLY A 63 10.53 -3.31 6.60
C GLY A 63 9.90 -4.65 6.23
N ALA A 64 9.67 -5.49 7.24
CA ALA A 64 9.13 -6.85 7.07
C ALA A 64 7.88 -6.87 6.19
N LYS A 65 7.88 -7.76 5.19
CA LYS A 65 6.86 -7.82 4.13
C LYS A 65 5.45 -7.93 4.72
N ARG A 66 4.63 -6.91 4.45
CA ARG A 66 3.21 -6.89 4.84
C ARG A 66 2.37 -6.40 3.68
N ILE A 67 1.48 -7.26 3.18
CA ILE A 67 0.62 -7.00 2.02
C ILE A 67 -0.82 -7.30 2.41
N HIS A 68 -1.72 -6.37 2.10
CA HIS A 68 -3.16 -6.55 2.26
C HIS A 68 -3.83 -6.70 0.89
N THR A 69 -4.72 -7.67 0.77
CA THR A 69 -5.56 -7.84 -0.41
C THR A 69 -6.75 -6.89 -0.33
N VAL A 70 -7.04 -6.20 -1.44
CA VAL A 70 -8.18 -5.29 -1.54
C VAL A 70 -9.07 -5.73 -2.69
N ARG A 71 -10.29 -6.16 -2.37
CA ARG A 71 -11.31 -6.50 -3.36
C ARG A 71 -11.76 -5.23 -4.10
N VAL A 72 -11.74 -5.27 -5.44
CA VAL A 72 -12.10 -4.12 -6.30
C VAL A 72 -13.37 -4.39 -7.12
N ARG A 73 -13.75 -3.48 -8.03
CA ARG A 73 -14.88 -3.72 -8.93
C ARG A 73 -14.58 -4.90 -9.87
N GLY A 74 -15.58 -5.74 -10.16
CA GLY A 74 -15.47 -6.78 -11.19
C GLY A 74 -14.63 -8.00 -10.82
N GLY A 75 -14.75 -8.55 -9.61
CA GLY A 75 -14.07 -9.82 -9.26
C GLY A 75 -12.62 -9.67 -8.75
N ASN A 76 -11.88 -8.70 -9.26
CA ASN A 76 -10.44 -8.62 -9.07
C ASN A 76 -9.98 -8.24 -7.65
N THR A 77 -8.70 -8.52 -7.39
CA THR A 77 -7.97 -8.18 -6.15
C THR A 77 -6.75 -7.33 -6.50
N LYS A 78 -6.55 -6.24 -5.75
CA LYS A 78 -5.32 -5.45 -5.80
C LYS A 78 -4.51 -5.66 -4.53
N TYR A 79 -3.21 -5.86 -4.68
CA TYR A 79 -2.29 -6.05 -3.56
C TYR A 79 -1.75 -4.72 -3.08
N ARG A 80 -2.13 -4.34 -1.87
CA ARG A 80 -1.65 -3.13 -1.20
C ARG A 80 -0.48 -3.50 -0.31
N ALA A 81 0.73 -3.20 -0.75
CA ALA A 81 1.91 -3.29 0.10
C ALA A 81 1.87 -2.19 1.16
N LEU A 82 2.00 -2.56 2.44
CA LEU A 82 2.20 -1.61 3.54
C LEU A 82 3.68 -1.53 3.91
N ARG A 83 4.38 -2.66 3.84
CA ARG A 83 5.82 -2.75 4.08
C ARG A 83 6.45 -3.73 3.09
N LEU A 84 7.60 -3.36 2.56
CA LEU A 84 8.42 -4.22 1.70
C LEU A 84 9.89 -4.07 2.10
N GLU A 85 10.62 -5.17 2.05
CA GLU A 85 12.06 -5.21 2.33
C GLU A 85 12.88 -5.46 1.06
N ALA A 86 12.36 -6.27 0.15
CA ALA A 86 13.07 -6.72 -1.04
C ALA A 86 12.23 -6.54 -2.30
N GLY A 87 12.91 -6.41 -3.44
CA GLY A 87 12.32 -6.29 -4.77
C GLY A 87 13.16 -7.01 -5.81
N ASN A 88 12.59 -7.20 -7.01
CA ASN A 88 13.34 -7.65 -8.18
C ASN A 88 13.86 -6.43 -8.93
N PHE A 89 15.16 -6.38 -9.13
CA PHE A 89 15.84 -5.30 -9.85
C PHE A 89 16.53 -5.87 -11.07
N SER A 90 16.55 -5.12 -12.17
CA SER A 90 17.14 -5.56 -13.44
C SER A 90 18.33 -4.69 -13.79
N TRP A 91 19.45 -5.34 -14.10
CA TRP A 91 20.61 -4.72 -14.72
C TRP A 91 20.41 -4.74 -16.24
N GLY A 92 20.12 -3.57 -16.81
CA GLY A 92 19.72 -3.44 -18.21
C GLY A 92 20.78 -3.86 -19.23
N SER A 93 22.05 -3.48 -19.01
CA SER A 93 23.14 -3.84 -19.93
C SER A 93 23.45 -5.34 -19.93
N GLU A 94 23.42 -5.97 -18.75
CA GLU A 94 23.74 -7.40 -18.57
C GLU A 94 22.52 -8.31 -18.74
N ARG A 95 21.33 -7.75 -18.97
CA ARG A 95 20.05 -8.47 -19.09
C ARG A 95 19.79 -9.44 -17.92
N VAL A 96 20.17 -9.06 -16.70
CA VAL A 96 20.02 -9.92 -15.51
C VAL A 96 19.11 -9.29 -14.49
N THR A 97 18.18 -10.07 -13.97
CA THR A 97 17.30 -9.68 -12.87
C THR A 97 17.63 -10.48 -11.62
N ARG A 98 17.80 -9.80 -10.48
CA ARG A 98 18.02 -10.43 -9.18
C ARG A 98 17.10 -9.83 -8.14
N LYS A 99 16.70 -10.67 -7.19
CA LYS A 99 15.99 -10.25 -5.99
C LYS A 99 17.00 -9.70 -5.00
N THR A 100 16.86 -8.44 -4.60
CA THR A 100 17.77 -7.81 -3.65
C THR A 100 17.00 -7.03 -2.59
N ARG A 101 17.65 -6.81 -1.44
CA ARG A 101 17.10 -5.99 -0.36
C ARG A 101 17.23 -4.51 -0.71
N VAL A 102 16.21 -3.72 -0.36
CA VAL A 102 16.26 -2.26 -0.44
C VAL A 102 16.80 -1.71 0.87
N ILE A 103 17.83 -0.86 0.78
CA ILE A 103 18.49 -0.24 1.94
C ILE A 103 17.73 1.01 2.36
N GLY A 104 17.44 1.90 1.40
CA GLY A 104 16.87 3.22 1.69
C GLY A 104 16.39 3.93 0.43
N VAL A 105 15.53 4.92 0.63
CA VAL A 105 15.16 5.88 -0.43
C VAL A 105 16.10 7.06 -0.34
N VAL A 106 16.79 7.39 -1.44
CA VAL A 106 17.77 8.49 -1.47
C VAL A 106 17.15 9.76 -2.03
N TYR A 107 16.27 9.63 -3.04
CA TYR A 107 15.68 10.78 -3.70
C TYR A 107 14.27 10.50 -4.22
N ASN A 108 13.44 11.55 -4.24
CA ASN A 108 12.13 11.55 -4.88
C ASN A 108 11.87 12.90 -5.56
N SER A 109 11.30 12.88 -6.77
CA SER A 109 11.07 14.09 -7.56
C SER A 109 9.86 14.93 -7.11
N THR A 110 8.88 14.31 -6.43
CA THR A 110 7.61 14.98 -6.10
C THR A 110 7.62 15.57 -4.70
N ASN A 111 8.21 14.88 -3.72
CA ASN A 111 8.18 15.31 -2.33
C ASN A 111 9.34 14.72 -1.50
N ASN A 112 10.06 15.58 -0.78
CA ASN A 112 11.18 15.22 0.10
C ASN A 112 10.74 14.50 1.40
N GLU A 113 9.49 14.67 1.86
CA GLU A 113 8.98 13.93 3.03
C GLU A 113 8.95 12.41 2.79
N LEU A 114 8.82 12.00 1.53
CA LEU A 114 8.85 10.59 1.16
C LEU A 114 10.25 9.98 1.36
N VAL A 115 11.31 10.78 1.17
CA VAL A 115 12.69 10.39 1.42
C VAL A 115 12.94 10.25 2.92
N ARG A 116 12.59 11.29 3.71
CA ARG A 116 12.77 11.31 5.18
C ARG A 116 12.13 10.12 5.88
N THR A 117 10.98 9.69 5.36
CA THR A 117 10.20 8.60 5.95
C THR A 117 10.36 7.26 5.23
N ASN A 118 11.35 7.13 4.33
CA ASN A 118 11.65 5.92 3.54
C ASN A 118 10.40 5.28 2.90
N THR A 119 9.61 6.11 2.19
CA THR A 119 8.39 5.66 1.52
C THR A 119 8.67 5.23 0.09
N LEU A 120 8.28 4.00 -0.26
CA LEU A 120 8.43 3.47 -1.60
C LEU A 120 7.26 3.92 -2.49
N VAL A 121 7.60 4.70 -3.53
CA VAL A 121 6.68 5.14 -4.59
C VAL A 121 7.31 4.90 -5.97
N LYS A 122 6.50 4.92 -7.03
CA LYS A 122 7.00 4.82 -8.40
C LYS A 122 7.95 5.99 -8.68
N GLY A 123 9.12 5.70 -9.25
CA GLY A 123 10.13 6.70 -9.61
C GLY A 123 10.96 7.22 -8.44
N ALA A 124 10.85 6.62 -7.24
CA ALA A 124 11.82 6.87 -6.17
C ALA A 124 13.19 6.29 -6.55
N ILE A 125 14.25 7.07 -6.33
CA ILE A 125 15.64 6.58 -6.44
C ILE A 125 16.01 5.95 -5.11
N ILE A 126 16.42 4.69 -5.17
CA ILE A 126 16.66 3.86 -3.99
C ILE A 126 18.05 3.24 -4.04
N GLN A 127 18.60 2.98 -2.86
CA GLN A 127 19.82 2.21 -2.71
C GLN A 127 19.44 0.76 -2.44
N ILE A 128 20.09 -0.16 -3.15
CA ILE A 128 19.88 -1.61 -3.02
C ILE A 128 21.15 -2.30 -2.56
N ASP A 129 20.99 -3.48 -1.98
CA ASP A 129 22.12 -4.38 -1.76
C ASP A 129 22.61 -4.95 -3.12
N ALA A 130 23.90 -4.74 -3.39
CA ALA A 130 24.55 -5.15 -4.63
C ALA A 130 25.11 -6.59 -4.56
N THR A 131 25.08 -7.26 -3.40
CA THR A 131 25.70 -8.59 -3.23
C THR A 131 25.24 -9.62 -4.28
N PRO A 132 23.96 -9.72 -4.68
CA PRO A 132 23.54 -10.76 -5.63
C PRO A 132 23.98 -10.47 -7.06
N PHE A 133 24.17 -9.19 -7.42
CA PHE A 133 24.70 -8.80 -8.72
C PHE A 133 26.21 -8.99 -8.79
N ARG A 134 26.93 -8.65 -7.71
CA ARG A 134 28.37 -8.88 -7.61
C ARG A 134 28.72 -10.37 -7.74
N GLN A 135 28.06 -11.23 -6.96
CA GLN A 135 28.29 -12.68 -7.01
C GLN A 135 28.00 -13.23 -8.41
N TRP A 136 26.91 -12.78 -9.05
CA TRP A 136 26.60 -13.19 -10.42
C TRP A 136 27.69 -12.77 -11.41
N TYR A 137 28.15 -11.51 -11.34
CA TYR A 137 29.19 -11.01 -12.24
C TYR A 137 30.50 -11.80 -12.11
N GLU A 138 30.94 -12.04 -10.86
CA GLU A 138 32.13 -12.85 -10.58
C GLU A 138 31.99 -14.28 -11.12
N SER A 139 30.81 -14.90 -11.00
CA SER A 139 30.56 -16.23 -11.57
C SER A 139 30.46 -16.26 -13.09
N HIS A 140 29.99 -15.18 -13.72
CA HIS A 140 29.71 -15.12 -15.15
C HIS A 140 30.98 -14.79 -15.96
N TYR A 141 31.79 -13.87 -15.46
CA TYR A 141 33.01 -13.41 -16.14
C TYR A 141 34.31 -13.95 -15.53
N GLY A 142 34.25 -14.57 -14.35
CA GLY A 142 35.44 -15.07 -13.65
C GLY A 142 36.38 -13.97 -13.14
N GLN A 143 35.94 -12.71 -13.14
CA GLN A 143 36.73 -11.55 -12.72
C GLN A 143 36.14 -10.90 -11.46
N PRO A 144 36.98 -10.55 -10.46
CA PRO A 144 36.51 -9.85 -9.28
C PRO A 144 36.08 -8.42 -9.63
N VAL A 145 34.85 -8.05 -9.25
CA VAL A 145 34.32 -6.68 -9.45
C VAL A 145 35.10 -5.67 -8.60
N THR A 146 35.51 -6.08 -7.40
CA THR A 146 36.31 -5.24 -6.51
C THR A 146 37.78 -5.65 -6.62
N LYS A 147 38.64 -4.75 -7.09
CA LYS A 147 40.07 -4.84 -6.79
C LYS A 147 40.23 -4.63 -5.29
N ARG A 148 40.70 -5.63 -4.54
CA ARG A 148 41.10 -5.41 -3.14
C ARG A 148 42.20 -4.35 -3.18
N GLY A 149 41.90 -3.15 -2.68
CA GLY A 149 42.91 -2.12 -2.51
C GLY A 149 44.03 -2.66 -1.63
N LYS A 150 45.28 -2.37 -2.00
CA LYS A 150 46.41 -2.49 -1.07
C LYS A 150 46.20 -1.58 0.13
#